data_AF-A0A831WPC9-F1
#
_entry.id   AF-A0A831WPC9-F1
#
_cell.length_a   1.000
_cell.length_b   1.000
_cell.length_c   1.000
_cell.angle_alpha   90.00
_cell.angle_beta   90.00
_cell.angle_gamma   90.00
#
_symmetry.space_group_name_H-M   'P 1'
#
loop_
_entity.id
_entity.type
_entity.pdbx_description
1 polymer ?
#
loop_
_entity_poly.entity_id
_entity_poly.type
_entity_poly.pdbx_seq_one_letter_code
_entity_poly.pdbx_strand_id
1 'polypeptide(L)'
;MAPQLLRFYQTGSFPFPYSTNGEDTALTVCRHKGTPSLCFLTQTPGEDDFVFLDLNRPYPHEIGRFSSPVNHWRISGIAYEQPRNLLWATEGSGLPHENSDKIIAVDADTGILTDSLRVPLLDSHALAYNGMYFVRSDGKKLEMITRSGSIVASMDVAIGTNCRGLSAAP
;
A
#
# COMPACT_ATOMS: atom_id res chain seq x y z
N MET A 1 -21.99 28.20 -6.92
CA MET A 1 -21.59 27.03 -6.11
C MET A 1 -20.86 27.56 -4.89
N ALA A 2 -21.30 27.21 -3.68
CA ALA A 2 -20.54 27.55 -2.48
C ALA A 2 -19.25 26.71 -2.46
N PRO A 3 -18.08 27.29 -2.14
CA PRO A 3 -16.84 26.52 -2.07
C PRO A 3 -16.97 25.44 -0.99
N GLN A 4 -16.78 24.18 -1.38
CA GLN A 4 -16.62 23.08 -0.42
C GLN A 4 -15.30 23.31 0.32
N LEU A 5 -15.39 23.77 1.56
CA LEU A 5 -14.23 23.84 2.45
C LEU A 5 -13.91 22.42 2.92
N LEU A 6 -12.80 21.87 2.40
CA LEU A 6 -12.21 20.65 2.95
C LEU A 6 -11.78 20.93 4.39
N ARG A 7 -12.27 20.11 5.32
CA ARG A 7 -11.88 20.15 6.73
C ARG A 7 -11.02 18.93 7.01
N PHE A 8 -9.81 19.17 7.49
CA PHE A 8 -8.89 18.13 7.91
C PHE A 8 -8.96 18.00 9.43
N TYR A 9 -9.11 16.77 9.92
CA TYR A 9 -9.13 16.45 11.33
C TYR A 9 -7.96 15.52 11.63
N GLN A 10 -7.09 15.91 12.57
CA GLN A 10 -6.02 15.05 13.06
C GLN A 10 -6.59 14.12 14.14
N THR A 11 -6.57 12.81 13.88
CA THR A 11 -7.07 11.79 14.81
C THR A 11 -5.99 11.19 15.71
N GLY A 12 -4.71 11.38 15.36
CA GLY A 12 -3.57 10.89 16.13
C GLY A 12 -2.24 11.44 15.59
N SER A 13 -1.16 11.17 16.32
CA SER A 13 0.21 11.39 15.87
C SER A 13 1.05 10.20 16.31
N PHE A 14 1.79 9.62 15.38
CA PHE A 14 2.59 8.43 15.62
C PHE A 14 4.05 8.78 15.30
N PRO A 15 5.00 8.69 16.26
CA PRO A 15 6.41 8.87 15.97
C PRO A 15 6.84 7.91 14.84
N PHE A 16 7.49 8.48 13.84
CA PHE A 16 8.13 7.75 12.75
C PHE A 16 9.65 7.93 12.83
N PRO A 17 10.46 6.87 12.69
CA PRO A 17 10.05 5.47 12.54
C PRO A 17 9.53 4.89 13.86
N TYR A 18 8.41 4.16 13.81
CA TYR A 18 8.09 3.19 14.86
C TYR A 18 9.19 2.12 14.80
N SER A 19 9.64 1.57 15.93
CA SER A 19 10.85 0.72 16.03
C SER A 19 10.92 -0.42 14.99
N THR A 20 11.46 -0.12 13.82
CA THR A 20 11.57 -1.03 12.68
C THR A 20 12.99 -0.97 12.13
N ASN A 21 13.43 -2.07 11.54
CA ASN A 21 14.79 -2.19 11.01
C ASN A 21 14.90 -1.86 9.50
N GLY A 22 13.84 -1.35 8.88
CA GLY A 22 13.79 -1.03 7.45
C GLY A 22 14.08 0.44 7.12
N GLU A 23 14.28 0.73 5.83
CA GLU A 23 14.72 2.05 5.33
C GLU A 23 13.62 2.84 4.61
N ASP A 24 12.65 2.16 3.99
CA ASP A 24 11.51 2.75 3.28
C ASP A 24 10.18 2.25 3.87
N THR A 25 9.09 3.01 3.76
CA THR A 25 7.79 2.66 4.36
C THR A 25 6.65 2.81 3.37
N ALA A 26 5.83 1.75 3.28
CA ALA A 26 4.50 1.82 2.68
C ALA A 26 3.46 1.76 3.79
N LEU A 27 2.38 2.53 3.67
CA LEU A 27 1.31 2.58 4.65
C LEU A 27 -0.07 2.78 4.02
N THR A 28 -1.09 2.26 4.67
CA THR A 28 -2.50 2.50 4.36
C THR A 28 -3.33 2.46 5.63
N VAL A 29 -4.46 3.17 5.62
CA VAL A 29 -5.49 2.97 6.64
C VAL A 29 -6.30 1.73 6.28
N CYS A 30 -6.59 0.87 7.26
CA CYS A 30 -7.35 -0.36 7.07
C CYS A 30 -8.22 -0.67 8.30
N ARG A 31 -8.83 -1.86 8.31
CA ARG A 31 -9.31 -2.51 9.53
C ARG A 31 -8.49 -3.76 9.79
N HIS A 32 -8.12 -3.99 11.05
CA HIS A 32 -7.54 -5.25 11.52
C HIS A 32 -8.40 -5.78 12.65
N LYS A 33 -9.00 -6.96 12.45
CA LYS A 33 -9.94 -7.63 13.37
C LYS A 33 -11.06 -6.68 13.81
N GLY A 34 -11.59 -5.91 12.86
CA GLY A 34 -12.64 -4.93 13.08
C GLY A 34 -12.20 -3.57 13.64
N THR A 35 -10.95 -3.42 14.08
CA THR A 35 -10.41 -2.17 14.63
C THR A 35 -9.86 -1.29 13.50
N PRO A 36 -10.22 0.02 13.42
CA PRO A 36 -9.54 0.96 12.53
C PRO A 36 -8.03 1.02 12.84
N SER A 37 -7.21 0.86 11.81
CA SER A 37 -5.77 0.71 11.99
C SER A 37 -4.97 1.41 10.90
N LEU A 38 -3.77 1.85 11.26
CA LEU A 38 -2.72 2.15 10.30
C LEU A 38 -1.95 0.86 10.07
N CYS A 39 -2.08 0.28 8.88
CA CYS A 39 -1.18 -0.76 8.43
C CYS A 39 0.03 -0.10 7.79
N PHE A 40 1.22 -0.48 8.24
CA PHE A 40 2.45 -0.07 7.59
C PHE A 40 3.43 -1.24 7.56
N LEU A 41 4.34 -1.20 6.60
CA LEU A 41 5.50 -2.06 6.57
C LEU A 41 6.73 -1.21 6.30
N THR A 42 7.85 -1.69 6.81
CA THR A 42 9.15 -1.13 6.46
C THR A 42 9.90 -2.12 5.59
N GLN A 43 10.39 -1.64 4.46
CA GLN A 43 11.18 -2.43 3.54
C GLN A 43 12.48 -2.87 4.21
N THR A 44 12.68 -4.18 4.30
CA THR A 44 13.90 -4.80 4.76
C THR A 44 14.61 -5.47 3.58
N PRO A 45 15.88 -5.89 3.75
CA PRO A 45 16.52 -6.76 2.77
C PRO A 45 15.86 -8.16 2.63
N GLY A 46 14.94 -8.53 3.52
CA GLY A 46 14.27 -9.84 3.58
C GLY A 46 12.74 -9.72 3.54
N GLU A 47 12.06 -10.55 4.33
CA GLU A 47 10.59 -10.49 4.47
C GLU A 47 10.17 -9.23 5.23
N ASP A 48 9.19 -8.52 4.67
CA ASP A 48 8.66 -7.29 5.26
C ASP A 48 7.53 -7.62 6.23
N ASP A 49 7.59 -7.08 7.45
CA ASP A 49 6.49 -7.22 8.41
C ASP A 49 5.40 -6.18 8.17
N PHE A 50 4.16 -6.64 8.03
CA PHE A 50 2.98 -5.80 8.15
C PHE A 50 2.68 -5.58 9.62
N VAL A 51 2.67 -4.32 10.05
CA VAL A 51 2.40 -3.91 11.42
C VAL A 51 1.14 -3.06 11.45
N PHE A 52 0.28 -3.31 12.43
CA PHE A 52 -1.00 -2.61 12.58
C PHE A 52 -1.01 -1.78 13.85
N LEU A 53 -1.20 -0.47 13.73
CA LEU A 53 -1.34 0.44 14.86
C LEU A 53 -2.80 0.85 15.03
N ASP A 54 -3.30 0.79 16.27
CA ASP A 54 -4.65 1.25 16.61
C ASP A 54 -4.79 2.77 16.42
N LEU A 55 -5.71 3.19 15.55
CA LEU A 55 -5.99 4.60 15.29
C LEU A 55 -6.93 5.24 16.32
N ASN A 56 -7.58 4.45 17.17
CA ASN A 56 -8.46 4.96 18.22
C ASN A 56 -7.70 5.43 19.46
N ARG A 57 -6.38 5.19 19.52
CA ARG A 57 -5.53 5.58 20.63
C ARG A 57 -4.68 6.79 20.27
N PRO A 58 -4.43 7.69 21.24
CA PRO A 58 -3.61 8.87 21.02
C PRO A 58 -2.10 8.55 20.85
N TYR A 59 -1.68 7.33 21.22
CA TYR A 59 -0.29 6.87 21.13
C TYR A 59 -0.21 5.58 20.30
N PRO A 60 0.91 5.32 19.61
CA PRO A 60 1.12 4.06 18.90
C PRO A 60 0.90 2.85 19.80
N HIS A 61 0.02 1.96 19.36
CA HIS A 61 -0.23 0.70 20.02
C HIS A 61 -0.37 -0.37 18.94
N GLU A 62 0.65 -1.23 18.84
CA GLU A 62 0.63 -2.39 17.95
C GLU A 62 -0.48 -3.36 18.38
N ILE A 63 -1.39 -3.66 17.46
CA ILE A 63 -2.51 -4.59 17.68
C ILE A 63 -2.41 -5.86 16.83
N GLY A 64 -1.42 -5.90 15.94
CA GLY A 64 -1.23 -7.02 15.03
C GLY A 64 0.09 -6.90 14.27
N ARG A 65 0.64 -8.06 13.94
CA ARG A 65 1.81 -8.21 13.08
C ARG A 65 1.71 -9.54 12.34
N PHE A 66 2.07 -9.53 11.06
CA PHE A 66 2.40 -10.73 10.32
C PHE A 66 3.49 -10.43 9.29
N SER A 67 4.31 -11.42 9.00
CA SER A 67 5.32 -11.32 7.95
C SER A 67 4.67 -11.43 6.58
N SER A 68 5.28 -10.82 5.57
CA SER A 68 4.87 -10.95 4.19
C SER A 68 4.75 -12.43 3.78
N PRO A 69 3.81 -12.80 2.90
CA PRO A 69 3.68 -14.17 2.43
C PRO A 69 5.01 -14.71 1.86
N VAL A 70 5.25 -16.01 2.04
CA VAL A 70 6.51 -16.66 1.63
C VAL A 70 6.81 -16.40 0.15
N ASN A 71 8.06 -16.03 -0.15
CA ASN A 71 8.58 -15.64 -1.47
C ASN A 71 8.08 -14.28 -2.00
N HIS A 72 7.30 -13.53 -1.24
CA HIS A 72 6.90 -12.17 -1.60
C HIS A 72 7.70 -11.18 -0.76
N TRP A 73 8.74 -10.62 -1.37
CA TRP A 73 9.68 -9.70 -0.69
C TRP A 73 9.50 -8.28 -1.24
N ARG A 74 9.95 -7.29 -0.46
CA ARG A 74 10.11 -5.89 -0.91
C ARG A 74 8.85 -5.26 -1.47
N ILE A 75 7.97 -4.89 -0.56
CA ILE A 75 6.69 -4.27 -0.92
C ILE A 75 6.86 -2.75 -1.04
N SER A 76 6.55 -2.20 -2.22
CA SER A 76 6.72 -0.77 -2.52
C SER A 76 5.50 0.08 -2.22
N GLY A 77 4.30 -0.52 -2.24
CA GLY A 77 3.05 0.17 -2.02
C GLY A 77 2.01 -0.76 -1.42
N ILE A 78 1.14 -0.22 -0.58
CA ILE A 78 0.01 -0.95 0.02
C ILE A 78 -1.26 -0.12 -0.16
N ALA A 79 -2.37 -0.79 -0.48
CA ALA A 79 -3.70 -0.22 -0.50
C ALA A 79 -4.70 -1.14 0.20
N TYR A 80 -5.80 -0.60 0.69
CA TYR A 80 -6.82 -1.37 1.39
C TYR A 80 -8.13 -1.48 0.59
N GLU A 81 -8.70 -2.68 0.54
CA GLU A 81 -10.04 -2.95 0.05
C GLU A 81 -10.97 -3.30 1.20
N GLN A 82 -11.80 -2.33 1.60
CA GLN A 82 -12.72 -2.49 2.71
C GLN A 82 -13.77 -3.60 2.56
N PRO A 83 -14.45 -3.79 1.40
CA PRO A 83 -15.52 -4.78 1.29
C PRO A 83 -15.08 -6.23 1.52
N ARG A 84 -13.83 -6.56 1.17
CA ARG A 84 -13.26 -7.91 1.31
C ARG A 84 -12.21 -8.01 2.44
N ASN A 85 -11.92 -6.90 3.11
CA ASN A 85 -10.86 -6.79 4.11
C ASN A 85 -9.48 -7.24 3.61
N LEU A 86 -9.09 -6.78 2.42
CA LEU A 86 -7.82 -7.16 1.78
C LEU A 86 -6.83 -6.00 1.78
N LEU A 87 -5.57 -6.30 2.04
CA LEU A 87 -4.42 -5.45 1.75
C LEU A 87 -3.85 -5.84 0.39
N TRP A 88 -3.93 -4.92 -0.56
CA TRP A 88 -3.25 -5.04 -1.84
C TRP A 88 -1.83 -4.51 -1.69
N ALA A 89 -0.84 -5.24 -2.17
CA ALA A 89 0.56 -4.85 -2.09
C ALA A 89 1.25 -5.03 -3.44
N THR A 90 2.05 -4.06 -3.87
CA THR A 90 2.93 -4.20 -5.04
C THR A 90 4.21 -4.92 -4.62
N GLU A 91 4.47 -6.07 -5.23
CA GLU A 91 5.62 -6.93 -4.91
C GLU A 91 6.75 -6.70 -5.94
N GLY A 92 7.96 -6.37 -5.47
CA GLY A 92 9.17 -6.39 -6.29
C GLY A 92 9.74 -7.80 -6.39
N SER A 93 9.71 -8.43 -7.57
CA SER A 93 10.36 -9.72 -7.75
C SER A 93 11.85 -9.54 -8.06
N GLY A 94 12.69 -9.35 -7.03
CA GLY A 94 14.15 -9.46 -7.17
C GLY A 94 15.03 -8.48 -6.39
N LEU A 95 16.29 -8.39 -6.82
CA LEU A 95 17.32 -7.47 -6.32
C LEU A 95 16.86 -6.00 -6.39
N PRO A 96 17.56 -5.04 -5.74
CA PRO A 96 17.17 -3.63 -5.82
C PRO A 96 17.09 -3.23 -7.29
N HIS A 97 15.95 -2.67 -7.73
CA HIS A 97 15.64 -2.32 -9.12
C HIS A 97 15.16 -3.45 -10.05
N GLU A 98 14.87 -4.66 -9.54
CA GLU A 98 14.20 -5.70 -10.31
C GLU A 98 12.68 -5.59 -10.12
N ASN A 99 12.06 -4.90 -11.09
CA ASN A 99 10.66 -4.91 -11.50
C ASN A 99 9.62 -5.49 -10.53
N SER A 100 8.70 -4.67 -10.03
CA SER A 100 7.45 -5.18 -9.45
C SER A 100 6.43 -5.49 -10.55
N ASP A 101 6.33 -6.76 -10.95
CA ASP A 101 5.40 -7.22 -11.99
C ASP A 101 4.10 -7.80 -11.43
N LYS A 102 3.90 -7.75 -10.10
CA LYS A 102 2.73 -8.30 -9.42
C LYS A 102 2.15 -7.37 -8.37
N ILE A 103 0.82 -7.47 -8.23
CA ILE A 103 0.06 -7.00 -7.08
C ILE A 103 -0.48 -8.24 -6.37
N ILE A 104 -0.22 -8.38 -5.09
CA ILE A 104 -0.73 -9.46 -4.25
C ILE A 104 -1.83 -8.97 -3.32
N ALA A 105 -2.72 -9.86 -2.93
CA ALA A 105 -3.78 -9.59 -1.96
C ALA A 105 -3.57 -10.44 -0.71
N VAL A 106 -3.49 -9.77 0.43
CA VAL A 106 -3.31 -10.39 1.74
C VAL A 106 -4.54 -10.09 2.58
N ASP A 107 -5.10 -11.10 3.23
CA ASP A 107 -6.17 -10.89 4.21
C ASP A 107 -5.65 -10.04 5.38
N ALA A 108 -6.33 -8.94 5.67
CA ALA A 108 -5.83 -7.94 6.63
C ALA A 108 -5.82 -8.47 8.07
N ASP A 109 -6.56 -9.53 8.39
CA ASP A 109 -6.69 -10.07 9.75
C ASP A 109 -5.71 -11.22 10.01
N THR A 110 -5.42 -12.01 8.98
CA THR A 110 -4.69 -13.28 9.07
C THR A 110 -3.34 -13.29 8.38
N GLY A 111 -3.07 -12.35 7.46
CA GLY A 111 -1.84 -12.34 6.67
C GLY A 111 -1.82 -13.40 5.57
N ILE A 112 -2.92 -14.11 5.33
CA ILE A 112 -2.99 -15.17 4.32
C ILE A 112 -3.05 -14.53 2.93
N LEU A 113 -2.20 -15.01 2.01
CA LEU A 113 -2.29 -14.67 0.59
C LEU A 113 -3.61 -15.22 0.02
N THR A 114 -4.42 -14.33 -0.55
CA THR A 114 -5.75 -14.67 -1.07
C THR A 114 -5.84 -14.55 -2.59
N ASP A 115 -5.04 -13.68 -3.20
CA ASP A 115 -5.10 -13.42 -4.63
C ASP A 115 -3.77 -12.83 -5.12
N SER A 116 -3.53 -12.89 -6.42
CA SER A 116 -2.40 -12.24 -7.08
C SER A 116 -2.74 -11.88 -8.51
N LEU A 117 -2.23 -10.74 -8.94
CA LEU A 117 -2.45 -10.20 -10.27
C LEU A 117 -1.12 -9.78 -10.88
N ARG A 118 -0.88 -10.15 -12.13
CA ARG A 118 0.26 -9.64 -12.89
C ARG A 118 -0.06 -8.28 -13.49
N VAL A 119 0.82 -7.30 -13.30
CA VAL A 119 0.68 -5.98 -13.91
C VAL A 119 1.47 -5.89 -15.23
N PRO A 120 0.98 -5.12 -16.23
CA PRO A 120 1.59 -5.12 -17.56
C PRO A 120 2.91 -4.35 -17.62
N LEU A 121 3.08 -3.33 -16.78
CA LEU A 121 4.32 -2.57 -16.66
C LEU A 121 5.07 -2.94 -15.39
N LEU A 122 6.39 -2.92 -15.55
CA LEU A 122 7.36 -3.24 -14.53
C LEU A 122 7.61 -2.00 -13.66
N ASP A 123 7.90 -2.20 -12.37
CA ASP A 123 8.38 -1.14 -11.45
C ASP A 123 7.28 -0.17 -10.95
N SER A 124 6.25 -0.76 -10.37
CA SER A 124 5.21 -0.13 -9.53
C SER A 124 5.79 0.36 -8.20
N HIS A 125 5.89 1.67 -8.03
CA HIS A 125 6.42 2.31 -6.80
C HIS A 125 5.35 2.68 -5.79
N ALA A 126 4.11 2.84 -6.24
CA ALA A 126 3.01 3.26 -5.39
C ALA A 126 1.72 2.60 -5.87
N LEU A 127 0.83 2.33 -4.92
CA LEU A 127 -0.43 1.66 -5.13
C LEU A 127 -1.55 2.41 -4.41
N ALA A 128 -2.68 2.59 -5.08
CA ALA A 128 -3.93 2.98 -4.46
C ALA A 128 -5.09 2.15 -5.02
N TYR A 129 -6.19 2.10 -4.28
CA TYR A 129 -7.34 1.27 -4.62
C TYR A 129 -8.67 1.96 -4.29
N ASN A 130 -9.62 1.96 -5.23
CA ASN A 130 -11.00 2.40 -4.99
C ASN A 130 -12.06 1.54 -5.73
N GLY A 131 -11.70 0.30 -6.09
CA GLY A 131 -12.46 -0.55 -7.01
C GLY A 131 -11.69 -0.85 -8.29
N MET A 132 -10.79 0.07 -8.66
CA MET A 132 -9.72 -0.13 -9.63
C MET A 132 -8.37 0.07 -8.94
N TYR A 133 -7.30 -0.50 -9.49
CA TYR A 133 -5.94 -0.24 -9.04
C TYR A 133 -5.43 1.03 -9.72
N PHE A 134 -4.77 1.88 -8.94
CA PHE A 134 -3.95 2.97 -9.47
C PHE A 134 -2.51 2.66 -9.14
N VAL A 135 -1.68 2.60 -10.16
CA VAL A 135 -0.31 2.16 -10.05
C VAL A 135 0.60 3.21 -10.64
N ARG A 136 1.65 3.59 -9.92
CA ARG A 136 2.72 4.42 -10.48
C ARG A 136 3.83 3.52 -11.01
N SER A 137 3.82 3.29 -12.31
CA SER A 137 4.83 2.49 -13.03
C SER A 137 6.02 3.38 -13.40
N ASP A 138 7.24 2.85 -13.34
CA ASP A 138 8.53 3.47 -13.77
C ASP A 138 8.87 4.85 -13.19
N GLY A 139 8.08 5.31 -12.21
CA GLY A 139 8.18 6.64 -11.63
C GLY A 139 7.66 7.78 -12.51
N LYS A 140 7.19 7.54 -13.74
CA LYS A 140 6.76 8.58 -14.68
C LYS A 140 5.36 8.35 -15.24
N LYS A 141 4.77 7.16 -15.06
CA LYS A 141 3.41 6.87 -15.51
C LYS A 141 2.50 6.54 -14.35
N LEU A 142 1.29 7.10 -14.39
CA LEU A 142 0.18 6.67 -13.55
C LEU A 142 -0.79 5.86 -14.42
N GLU A 143 -1.11 4.67 -13.97
CA GLU A 143 -1.98 3.73 -14.68
C GLU A 143 -3.18 3.38 -13.84
N MET A 144 -4.34 3.29 -14.49
CA MET A 144 -5.58 2.78 -13.92
C MET A 144 -5.80 1.37 -14.47
N ILE A 145 -5.81 0.37 -13.59
CA ILE A 145 -5.83 -1.04 -13.93
C ILE A 145 -7.08 -1.69 -13.33
N THR A 146 -7.78 -2.48 -14.14
CA THR A 146 -8.92 -3.30 -13.69
C THR A 146 -8.48 -4.41 -12.74
N ARG A 147 -9.45 -5.04 -12.06
CA ARG A 147 -9.20 -6.24 -11.24
C ARG A 147 -8.58 -7.41 -12.01
N SER A 148 -8.78 -7.49 -13.34
CA SER A 148 -8.21 -8.52 -14.20
C SER A 148 -6.83 -8.16 -14.76
N GLY A 149 -6.26 -7.00 -14.42
CA GLY A 149 -4.93 -6.58 -14.91
C GLY A 149 -4.95 -5.82 -16.22
N SER A 150 -6.12 -5.55 -16.80
CA SER A 150 -6.22 -4.76 -18.01
C SER A 150 -6.09 -3.27 -17.69
N ILE A 151 -5.25 -2.55 -18.45
CA ILE A 151 -5.11 -1.09 -18.35
C ILE A 151 -6.36 -0.44 -18.94
N VAL A 152 -7.00 0.44 -18.17
CA VAL A 152 -8.16 1.25 -18.58
C VAL A 152 -7.70 2.59 -19.11
N ALA A 153 -6.76 3.22 -18.42
CA ALA A 153 -6.23 4.53 -18.74
C ALA A 153 -4.80 4.66 -18.22
N SER A 154 -4.02 5.51 -18.86
CA SER A 154 -2.70 5.91 -18.40
C SER A 154 -2.48 7.40 -18.62
N MET A 155 -1.66 8.00 -17.77
CA MET A 155 -1.21 9.37 -17.92
C MET A 155 0.27 9.50 -17.56
N ASP A 156 0.99 10.32 -18.30
CA ASP A 156 2.35 10.69 -17.94
C ASP A 156 2.32 11.73 -16.81
N VAL A 157 3.10 11.48 -15.76
CA VAL A 157 3.28 12.36 -14.60
C VAL A 157 4.67 12.97 -14.69
N ALA A 158 4.75 14.30 -14.70
CA ALA A 158 6.00 15.01 -14.93
C ALA A 158 7.12 14.60 -13.94
N ILE A 159 8.31 14.33 -14.51
CA ILE A 159 9.56 14.03 -13.79
C ILE A 159 9.95 15.24 -12.92
N GLY A 160 10.30 15.00 -11.66
CA GLY A 160 10.63 16.04 -10.68
C GLY A 160 9.68 16.10 -9.49
N THR A 161 8.55 15.40 -9.57
CA THR A 161 7.74 15.08 -8.40
C THR A 161 8.19 13.73 -7.85
N ASN A 162 8.93 13.71 -6.75
CA ASN A 162 9.20 12.50 -5.95
C ASN A 162 7.89 12.00 -5.30
N CYS A 163 6.83 11.80 -6.07
CA CYS A 163 5.56 11.30 -5.58
C CYS A 163 5.66 9.77 -5.52
N ARG A 164 6.13 9.32 -4.35
CA ARG A 164 6.24 7.92 -3.92
C ARG A 164 4.98 7.41 -3.22
N GLY A 165 3.97 8.26 -3.06
CA GLY A 165 2.69 7.91 -2.46
C GLY A 165 1.54 8.13 -3.45
N LEU A 166 0.58 7.21 -3.43
CA LEU A 166 -0.72 7.35 -4.08
C LEU A 166 -1.81 7.14 -3.02
N SER A 167 -2.89 7.89 -3.14
CA SER A 167 -4.12 7.61 -2.41
C SER A 167 -5.28 7.72 -3.39
N ALA A 168 -6.30 6.91 -3.17
CA ALA A 168 -7.54 6.94 -3.93
C ALA A 168 -8.69 6.97 -2.93
N ALA A 169 -9.66 7.83 -3.18
CA ALA A 169 -10.92 7.85 -2.46
C ALA A 169 -11.97 7.06 -3.27
N PRO A 170 -12.94 6.41 -2.60
CA PRO A 170 -14.11 5.82 -3.24
C PRO A 170 -14.85 6.80 -4.15
#